data_AF-A0A359KM81-F1
#
_entry.id   AF-A0A359KM81-F1
#
_cell.length_a   1.000
_cell.length_b   1.000
_cell.length_c   1.000
_cell.angle_alpha   90.00
_cell.angle_beta   90.00
_cell.angle_gamma   90.00
#
_symmetry.space_group_name_H-M   'P 1'
#
loop_
_entity.id
_entity.type
_entity.pdbx_description
1 polymer ?
#
loop_
_entity_poly.entity_id
_entity_poly.type
_entity_poly.pdbx_seq_one_letter_code
_entity_poly.pdbx_strand_id
1 'polypeptide(L)'
;MTEETTGKPGETLVPPTTEPPSPQTPPAGEMPPWGKDFDAARAWATIQGLRKVEDEHKALKRQVDESTAEARKAEDVALAEQKKFEELATKRQSDLDALKPKADKADRYETALKALLTTEREGLPAHILPLLDRMEPDEQLAYIAQNRETLKPASTTGVPPTPPGNRQPETAEDIKNRYLKKAGIQV
;
A
#
# COMPACT_ATOMS: atom_id res chain seq x y z
N MET A 1 32.89 37.56 -63.13
CA MET A 1 33.90 37.02 -64.06
C MET A 1 33.93 35.52 -63.83
N THR A 2 33.18 34.78 -64.64
CA THR A 2 33.65 33.83 -65.69
C THR A 2 34.02 32.47 -65.08
N GLU A 3 33.59 31.29 -65.54
CA GLU A 3 32.87 30.88 -66.75
C GLU A 3 32.31 29.46 -66.55
N GLU A 4 31.54 29.03 -67.56
CA GLU A 4 30.59 27.94 -67.65
C GLU A 4 31.19 26.64 -68.26
N THR A 5 30.53 25.48 -68.00
CA THR A 5 30.36 24.31 -68.93
C THR A 5 31.56 23.36 -69.16
N THR A 6 31.52 22.03 -69.42
CA THR A 6 30.57 20.94 -69.78
C THR A 6 31.39 19.63 -69.55
N GLY A 7 30.96 18.49 -68.96
CA GLY A 7 29.92 17.52 -69.36
C GLY A 7 30.46 16.36 -70.23
N LYS A 8 30.55 15.11 -69.71
CA LYS A 8 30.27 13.83 -70.43
C LYS A 8 30.45 12.57 -69.52
N PRO A 9 29.83 11.42 -69.85
CA PRO A 9 29.02 10.65 -68.90
C PRO A 9 29.38 9.15 -68.83
N GLY A 10 28.78 8.47 -67.83
CA GLY A 10 28.41 7.06 -67.93
C GLY A 10 29.45 6.04 -67.48
N GLU A 11 29.14 5.30 -66.41
CA GLU A 11 29.22 3.85 -66.46
C GLU A 11 28.36 3.21 -65.36
N THR A 12 27.24 2.65 -65.80
CA THR A 12 26.40 1.76 -65.01
C THR A 12 27.17 0.46 -64.78
N LEU A 13 27.65 0.21 -63.56
CA LEU A 13 28.20 -1.08 -63.16
C LEU A 13 27.07 -2.10 -63.00
N VAL A 14 26.79 -2.82 -64.09
CA VAL A 14 26.08 -4.10 -64.06
C VAL A 14 27.05 -5.14 -63.45
N PRO A 15 26.63 -5.97 -62.48
CA PRO A 15 27.49 -7.05 -61.99
C PRO A 15 27.73 -8.06 -63.12
N PRO A 16 28.98 -8.52 -63.36
CA PRO A 16 29.21 -9.57 -64.31
C PRO A 16 28.58 -10.87 -63.80
N THR A 17 27.64 -11.40 -64.59
CA THR A 17 27.24 -12.81 -64.56
C THR A 17 28.46 -13.64 -64.92
N THR A 18 29.21 -14.10 -63.93
CA THR A 18 30.26 -15.09 -64.14
C THR A 18 29.64 -16.48 -63.99
N GLU A 19 29.32 -17.06 -65.13
CA GLU A 19 29.04 -18.48 -65.32
C GLU A 19 30.18 -19.31 -64.66
N PRO A 20 29.88 -20.34 -63.85
CA PRO A 20 30.93 -21.16 -63.26
C PRO A 20 31.72 -21.85 -64.39
N PRO A 21 33.06 -21.84 -64.36
CA PRO A 21 33.84 -22.49 -65.40
C PRO A 21 33.51 -23.99 -65.43
N SER A 22 33.17 -24.50 -66.62
CA SER A 22 33.05 -25.94 -66.86
C SER A 22 34.38 -26.62 -66.52
N PRO A 23 34.36 -27.82 -65.90
CA PRO A 23 35.57 -28.52 -65.49
C PRO A 23 36.37 -28.90 -66.74
N GLN A 24 37.53 -28.27 -66.93
CA GLN A 24 38.48 -28.69 -67.95
C GLN A 24 38.98 -30.09 -67.61
N THR A 25 38.84 -31.02 -68.57
CA THR A 25 39.45 -32.34 -68.46
C THR A 25 40.96 -32.17 -68.64
N PRO A 26 41.82 -32.62 -67.70
CA PRO A 26 43.26 -32.42 -67.81
C PRO A 26 43.85 -33.23 -68.99
N PRO A 27 44.89 -32.72 -69.65
CA PRO A 27 45.56 -33.41 -70.75
C PRO A 27 46.18 -34.72 -70.26
N ALA A 28 45.98 -35.80 -71.01
CA ALA A 28 46.48 -37.12 -70.69
C ALA A 28 48.02 -37.14 -70.71
N GLY A 29 48.65 -37.22 -69.54
CA GLY A 29 50.06 -37.57 -69.41
C GLY A 29 50.85 -36.88 -68.31
N GLU A 30 50.42 -35.73 -67.78
CA GLU A 30 51.12 -35.03 -66.70
C GLU A 30 50.42 -35.24 -65.37
N MET A 31 51.07 -36.01 -64.49
CA MET A 31 50.65 -36.19 -63.12
C MET A 31 50.78 -34.83 -62.39
N PRO A 32 49.75 -34.37 -61.64
CA PRO A 32 49.82 -33.10 -60.91
C PRO A 32 51.01 -33.06 -59.92
N PRO A 33 51.55 -31.87 -59.60
CA PRO A 33 52.83 -31.70 -58.91
C PRO A 33 52.86 -32.16 -57.44
N TRP A 34 51.85 -32.89 -56.98
CA TRP A 34 51.65 -33.29 -55.58
C TRP A 34 52.16 -34.70 -55.27
N GLY A 35 52.97 -35.28 -56.17
CA GLY A 35 53.59 -36.60 -55.99
C GLY A 35 52.58 -37.76 -56.07
N LYS A 36 53.10 -38.99 -56.14
CA LYS A 36 52.29 -40.23 -56.14
C LYS A 36 51.58 -40.51 -54.81
N ASP A 37 51.81 -39.65 -53.82
CA ASP A 37 51.39 -39.81 -52.43
C ASP A 37 50.17 -38.96 -52.06
N PHE A 38 49.60 -38.20 -53.01
CA PHE A 38 48.36 -37.47 -52.79
C PHE A 38 47.15 -38.41 -52.77
N ASP A 39 46.63 -38.64 -51.56
CA ASP A 39 45.39 -39.39 -51.34
C ASP A 39 44.18 -38.44 -51.32
N ALA A 40 43.52 -38.32 -52.47
CA ALA A 40 42.31 -37.51 -52.64
C ALA A 40 41.17 -37.96 -51.71
N ALA A 41 41.07 -39.26 -51.40
CA ALA A 41 40.03 -39.79 -50.51
C ALA A 41 40.29 -39.35 -49.06
N ARG A 42 41.55 -39.37 -48.62
CA ARG A 42 41.96 -38.84 -47.31
C ARG A 42 41.74 -37.33 -47.18
N ALA A 43 42.06 -36.56 -48.22
CA ALA A 43 41.80 -35.12 -48.23
C ALA A 43 40.30 -34.81 -48.14
N TRP A 44 39.48 -35.52 -48.90
CA TRP A 44 38.02 -35.34 -48.88
C TRP A 44 37.40 -35.77 -47.55
N ALA A 45 37.87 -36.88 -46.95
CA ALA A 45 37.44 -37.29 -45.61
C ALA A 45 37.79 -36.24 -44.53
N THR A 46 38.94 -35.59 -44.65
CA THR A 46 39.35 -34.51 -43.74
C THR A 46 38.44 -33.27 -43.86
N ILE A 47 38.10 -32.87 -45.09
CA ILE A 47 37.18 -31.75 -45.34
C ILE A 47 35.79 -32.06 -44.78
N GLN A 48 35.29 -33.28 -44.95
CA GLN A 48 34.01 -33.71 -44.37
C GLN A 48 34.05 -33.71 -42.84
N GLY A 49 35.17 -34.12 -42.24
CA GLY A 49 35.39 -34.05 -40.79
C GLY A 49 35.37 -32.62 -40.26
N LEU A 50 36.06 -31.69 -40.93
CA LEU A 50 36.08 -30.28 -40.55
C LEU A 50 34.69 -29.63 -40.64
N ARG A 51 33.91 -29.96 -41.69
CA ARG A 51 32.53 -29.47 -41.83
C ARG A 51 31.64 -29.93 -40.67
N LYS A 52 31.76 -31.20 -40.25
CA LYS A 52 31.02 -31.71 -39.09
C LYS A 52 31.39 -30.98 -37.80
N VAL A 53 32.68 -30.74 -37.58
CA VAL A 53 33.16 -29.99 -36.41
C VAL A 53 32.66 -28.54 -36.44
N GLU A 54 32.63 -27.90 -37.60
CA GLU A 54 32.10 -26.55 -37.75
C GLU A 54 30.59 -26.49 -37.49
N ASP A 55 29.83 -27.47 -37.98
CA ASP A 55 28.39 -27.60 -37.73
C ASP A 55 28.11 -27.84 -36.24
N GLU A 56 28.87 -28.71 -35.58
CA GLU A 56 28.80 -28.97 -34.14
C GLU A 56 29.14 -27.72 -33.33
N HIS A 57 30.21 -27.01 -33.69
CA HIS A 57 30.60 -25.78 -33.02
C HIS A 57 29.54 -24.68 -33.19
N LYS A 58 28.93 -24.59 -34.37
CA LYS A 58 27.83 -23.65 -34.63
C LYS A 58 26.57 -24.02 -33.87
N ALA A 59 26.25 -25.30 -33.77
CA ALA A 59 25.11 -25.78 -32.97
C ALA A 59 25.34 -25.51 -31.49
N LEU A 60 26.54 -25.79 -30.97
CA LEU A 60 26.91 -25.52 -29.58
C LEU A 60 26.87 -24.03 -29.28
N LYS A 61 27.41 -23.19 -30.18
CA LYS A 61 27.35 -21.74 -30.03
C LYS A 61 25.91 -21.23 -29.99
N ARG A 62 25.03 -21.73 -30.87
CA ARG A 62 23.60 -21.39 -30.84
C ARG A 62 22.94 -21.80 -29.53
N GLN A 63 23.24 -23.00 -29.03
CA GLN A 63 22.69 -23.47 -27.77
C GLN A 63 23.17 -22.62 -26.58
N VAL A 64 24.43 -22.20 -26.57
CA VAL A 64 24.97 -21.27 -25.56
C VAL A 64 24.31 -19.90 -25.69
N ASP A 65 24.19 -19.35 -26.90
CA ASP A 65 23.57 -18.05 -27.14
C ASP A 65 22.07 -18.06 -26.74
N GLU A 66 21.34 -19.14 -27.03
CA GLU A 66 19.95 -19.33 -26.62
C GLU A 66 19.81 -19.45 -25.10
N SER A 67 20.59 -20.33 -24.46
CA SER A 67 20.53 -20.50 -23.00
C SER A 67 20.92 -19.24 -22.23
N THR A 68 21.90 -18.48 -22.72
CA THR A 68 22.29 -17.19 -22.12
C THR A 68 21.23 -16.11 -22.34
N ALA A 69 20.57 -16.09 -23.50
CA ALA A 69 19.45 -15.19 -23.75
C ALA A 69 18.24 -15.51 -22.85
N GLU A 70 17.93 -16.79 -22.63
CA GLU A 70 16.89 -17.22 -21.70
C GLU A 70 17.23 -16.87 -20.25
N ALA A 71 18.47 -17.12 -19.82
CA ALA A 71 18.92 -16.75 -18.48
C ALA A 71 18.80 -15.24 -18.22
N ARG A 72 19.20 -14.40 -19.19
CA ARG A 72 19.06 -12.94 -19.09
C ARG A 72 17.60 -12.50 -18.98
N LYS A 73 16.70 -13.08 -19.79
CA LYS A 73 15.27 -12.78 -19.70
C LYS A 73 14.68 -13.16 -18.34
N ALA A 74 15.08 -14.32 -17.80
CA ALA A 74 14.64 -14.75 -16.48
C ALA A 74 15.15 -13.81 -15.38
N GLU A 75 16.41 -13.37 -15.46
CA GLU A 75 17.01 -12.40 -14.53
C GLU A 75 16.30 -11.04 -14.60
N ASP A 76 16.01 -10.53 -15.79
CA ASP A 76 15.27 -9.28 -15.99
C ASP A 76 13.86 -9.33 -15.38
N VAL A 77 13.16 -10.47 -15.52
CA VAL A 77 11.84 -10.68 -14.90
C VAL A 77 11.96 -10.70 -13.38
N ALA A 78 12.91 -11.45 -12.83
CA ALA A 78 13.13 -11.53 -11.39
C ALA A 78 13.47 -10.15 -10.78
N LEU A 79 14.33 -9.37 -11.44
CA LEU A 79 14.66 -8.01 -11.02
C LEU A 79 13.45 -7.07 -11.10
N ALA A 80 12.61 -7.19 -12.13
CA ALA A 80 11.40 -6.40 -12.25
C ALA A 80 10.37 -6.74 -11.16
N GLU A 81 10.22 -8.02 -10.81
CA GLU A 81 9.36 -8.45 -9.71
C GLU A 81 9.89 -7.96 -8.36
N GLN A 82 11.20 -8.08 -8.11
CA GLN A 82 11.83 -7.59 -6.89
C GLN A 82 11.58 -6.08 -6.70
N LYS A 83 11.78 -5.27 -7.74
CA LYS A 83 11.52 -3.82 -7.68
C LYS A 83 10.06 -3.51 -7.32
N LYS A 84 9.10 -4.23 -7.90
CA LYS A 84 7.67 -4.07 -7.55
C LYS A 84 7.40 -4.40 -6.09
N PHE A 85 8.05 -5.41 -5.53
CA PHE A 85 7.92 -5.74 -4.11
C PHE A 85 8.53 -4.66 -3.21
N GLU A 86 9.69 -4.12 -3.56
CA GLU A 86 10.33 -3.03 -2.84
C GLU A 86 9.47 -1.75 -2.84
N GLU A 87 8.89 -1.40 -3.99
CA GLU A 87 7.95 -0.27 -4.11
C GLU A 87 6.70 -0.48 -3.25
N LEU A 88 6.11 -1.68 -3.31
CA LEU A 88 4.92 -2.01 -2.51
C LEU A 88 5.20 -1.99 -1.01
N ALA A 89 6.35 -2.53 -0.59
CA ALA A 89 6.78 -2.52 0.80
C ALA A 89 6.98 -1.08 1.30
N THR A 90 7.67 -0.25 0.51
CA THR A 90 7.89 1.16 0.83
C THR A 90 6.58 1.93 0.96
N LYS A 91 5.63 1.70 0.04
CA LYS A 91 4.29 2.32 0.11
C LYS A 91 3.55 1.91 1.37
N ARG A 92 3.51 0.61 1.69
CA ARG A 92 2.85 0.11 2.92
C ARG A 92 3.49 0.66 4.18
N GLN A 93 4.82 0.75 4.22
CA GLN A 93 5.53 1.34 5.35
C GLN A 93 5.15 2.82 5.52
N SER A 94 5.13 3.58 4.42
CA SER A 94 4.70 4.98 4.46
C SER A 94 3.25 5.15 4.91
N ASP A 95 2.34 4.27 4.47
CA ASP A 95 0.94 4.29 4.89
C ASP A 95 0.83 4.00 6.40
N LEU A 96 1.59 3.03 6.92
CA LEU A 96 1.64 2.72 8.35
C LEU A 96 2.22 3.88 9.17
N ASP A 97 3.30 4.49 8.71
CA ASP A 97 3.92 5.63 9.39
C ASP A 97 3.01 6.86 9.39
N ALA A 98 2.15 7.01 8.38
CA ALA A 98 1.13 8.06 8.33
C ALA A 98 -0.10 7.74 9.22
N LEU A 99 -0.45 6.47 9.39
CA LEU A 99 -1.59 6.03 10.21
C LEU A 99 -1.26 6.00 11.71
N LYS A 100 -0.07 5.55 12.09
CA LYS A 100 0.36 5.41 13.49
C LYS A 100 0.12 6.68 14.34
N PRO A 101 0.54 7.90 13.93
CA PRO A 101 0.29 9.10 14.72
C PRO A 101 -1.19 9.50 14.76
N LYS A 102 -2.00 9.07 13.77
CA LYS A 102 -3.46 9.30 13.79
C LYS A 102 -4.14 8.35 14.77
N ALA A 103 -3.72 7.09 14.82
CA ALA A 103 -4.19 6.12 15.80
C ALA A 103 -3.84 6.58 17.23
N ASP A 104 -2.60 6.97 17.48
CA ASP A 104 -2.18 7.48 18.80
C ASP A 104 -3.00 8.72 19.23
N LYS A 105 -3.35 9.60 18.28
CA LYS A 105 -4.23 10.74 18.54
C LYS A 105 -5.66 10.31 18.80
N ALA A 106 -6.18 9.36 18.03
CA ALA A 106 -7.53 8.82 18.22
C ALA A 106 -7.68 8.21 19.62
N ASP A 107 -6.74 7.39 20.07
CA ASP A 107 -6.75 6.78 21.41
C ASP A 107 -6.73 7.83 22.52
N ARG A 108 -5.92 8.89 22.35
CA ARG A 108 -5.88 10.03 23.29
C ARG A 108 -7.21 10.78 23.32
N TYR A 109 -7.81 11.03 22.15
CA TYR A 109 -9.10 11.71 22.07
C TYR A 109 -10.22 10.85 22.64
N GLU A 110 -10.24 9.55 22.38
CA GLU A 110 -11.23 8.63 22.94
C GLU A 110 -11.14 8.61 24.47
N THR A 111 -9.92 8.55 25.02
CA THR A 111 -9.70 8.61 26.48
C THR A 111 -10.19 9.94 27.06
N ALA A 112 -9.87 11.06 26.41
CA ALA A 112 -10.31 12.39 26.85
C ALA A 112 -11.84 12.55 26.75
N LEU A 113 -12.47 12.03 25.70
CA LEU A 113 -13.92 12.06 25.50
C LEU A 113 -14.64 11.23 26.56
N LYS A 114 -14.13 10.03 26.90
CA LYS A 114 -14.69 9.21 27.98
C LYS A 114 -14.57 9.88 29.35
N ALA A 115 -13.44 10.54 29.63
CA ALA A 115 -13.27 11.31 30.86
C ALA A 115 -14.27 12.47 30.92
N LEU A 116 -14.41 13.23 29.83
CA LEU A 116 -15.38 14.32 29.73
C LEU A 116 -16.82 13.84 29.92
N LEU A 117 -17.20 12.74 29.25
CA LEU A 117 -18.51 12.12 29.42
C LEU A 117 -18.79 11.72 30.85
N THR A 118 -17.80 11.16 31.54
CA THR A 118 -17.96 10.77 32.95
C THR A 118 -18.33 12.00 33.78
N THR A 119 -17.62 13.12 33.59
CA THR A 119 -17.91 14.38 34.31
C THR A 119 -19.25 15.01 33.91
N GLU A 120 -19.64 14.97 32.64
CA GLU A 120 -20.91 15.54 32.17
C GLU A 120 -22.11 14.67 32.58
N ARG A 121 -21.90 13.37 32.82
CA ARG A 121 -22.93 12.45 33.32
C ARG A 121 -23.16 12.58 34.82
N GLU A 122 -22.21 13.14 35.56
CA GLU A 122 -22.37 13.47 36.98
C GLU A 122 -23.40 14.60 37.14
N GLY A 123 -24.55 14.28 37.73
CA GLY A 123 -25.63 15.23 37.96
C GLY A 123 -26.75 15.22 36.90
N LEU A 124 -26.67 14.33 35.90
CA LEU A 124 -27.79 14.11 34.98
C LEU A 124 -28.94 13.32 35.66
N PRO A 125 -30.21 13.55 35.25
CA PRO A 125 -31.34 12.80 35.74
C PRO A 125 -31.22 11.29 35.43
N ALA A 126 -31.54 10.45 36.43
CA ALA A 126 -31.38 8.99 36.32
C ALA A 126 -32.17 8.34 35.16
N HIS A 127 -33.27 8.95 34.71
CA HIS A 127 -34.06 8.45 33.58
C HIS A 127 -33.41 8.71 32.21
N ILE A 128 -32.42 9.60 32.12
CA ILE A 128 -31.70 9.94 30.88
C ILE A 128 -30.45 9.05 30.70
N LEU A 129 -29.85 8.54 31.79
CA LEU A 129 -28.67 7.68 31.71
C LEU A 129 -28.88 6.44 30.81
N PRO A 130 -30.01 5.70 30.86
CA PRO A 130 -30.26 4.57 29.96
C PRO A 130 -30.44 4.95 28.49
N LEU A 131 -30.77 6.21 28.18
CA LEU A 131 -30.81 6.71 26.81
C LEU A 131 -29.38 6.93 26.30
N LEU A 132 -28.54 7.59 27.11
CA LEU A 132 -27.14 7.84 26.78
C LEU A 132 -26.34 6.55 26.61
N ASP A 133 -26.63 5.51 27.40
CA ASP A 133 -25.94 4.21 27.30
C ASP A 133 -26.14 3.46 25.97
N ARG A 134 -27.11 3.87 25.15
CA ARG A 134 -27.37 3.29 23.82
C ARG A 134 -26.70 4.06 22.67
N MET A 135 -26.10 5.21 22.96
CA MET A 135 -25.52 6.12 21.96
C MET A 135 -24.00 6.03 21.97
N GLU A 136 -23.36 6.38 20.86
CA GLU A 136 -21.90 6.47 20.80
C GLU A 136 -21.39 7.68 21.63
N PRO A 137 -20.14 7.66 22.14
CA PRO A 137 -19.62 8.70 23.04
C PRO A 137 -19.71 10.14 22.50
N ASP A 138 -19.49 10.33 21.21
CA ASP A 138 -19.61 11.62 20.52
C ASP A 138 -21.08 12.08 20.45
N GLU A 139 -22.00 11.17 20.15
CA GLU A 139 -23.44 11.44 20.15
C GLU A 139 -23.96 11.77 21.56
N GLN A 140 -23.47 11.07 22.59
CA GLN A 140 -23.81 11.35 23.98
C GLN A 140 -23.43 12.79 24.36
N LEU A 141 -22.21 13.24 24.03
CA LEU A 141 -21.77 14.61 24.29
C LEU A 141 -22.59 15.63 23.49
N ALA A 142 -22.91 15.34 22.23
CA ALA A 142 -23.75 16.21 21.41
C ALA A 142 -25.17 16.35 22.00
N TYR A 143 -25.77 15.25 22.46
CA TYR A 143 -27.08 15.26 23.11
C TYR A 143 -27.06 16.07 24.40
N ILE A 144 -26.07 15.85 25.27
CA ILE A 144 -25.92 16.60 26.53
C ILE A 144 -25.76 18.09 26.22
N ALA A 145 -24.91 18.45 25.25
CA ALA A 145 -24.68 19.85 24.87
C ALA A 145 -25.96 20.54 24.37
N GLN A 146 -26.77 19.86 23.54
CA GLN A 146 -28.02 20.40 23.02
C GLN A 146 -29.12 20.54 24.07
N ASN A 147 -29.14 19.64 25.05
CA ASN A 147 -30.18 19.58 26.09
C ASN A 147 -29.69 20.11 27.45
N ARG A 148 -28.55 20.80 27.50
CA ARG A 148 -27.90 21.21 28.75
C ARG A 148 -28.82 22.00 29.68
N GLU A 149 -29.66 22.88 29.13
CA GLU A 149 -30.57 23.72 29.92
C GLU A 149 -31.77 22.94 30.49
N THR A 150 -32.18 21.85 29.84
CA THR A 150 -33.27 20.98 30.33
C THR A 150 -32.77 19.85 31.22
N LEU A 151 -31.50 19.48 31.08
CA LEU A 151 -30.84 18.42 31.84
C LEU A 151 -30.23 18.87 33.17
N LYS A 152 -29.94 20.17 33.34
CA LYS A 152 -29.49 20.70 34.64
C LYS A 152 -30.60 20.50 35.68
N PRO A 153 -30.26 20.01 36.90
CA PRO A 153 -31.24 19.96 37.97
C PRO A 153 -31.80 21.37 38.19
N ALA A 154 -33.12 21.50 38.21
CA ALA A 154 -33.77 22.75 38.55
C ALA A 154 -33.17 23.25 39.87
N SER A 155 -32.54 24.42 39.84
CA SER A 155 -32.09 25.10 41.05
C SER A 155 -33.25 25.12 42.04
N THR A 156 -33.14 24.42 43.16
CA THR A 156 -34.14 24.40 44.24
C THR A 156 -34.21 25.75 44.97
N THR A 157 -33.71 26.82 44.37
CA THR A 157 -33.85 28.19 44.88
C THR A 157 -35.27 28.64 44.62
N GLY A 158 -36.19 28.27 45.51
CA GLY A 158 -37.53 28.85 45.48
C GLY A 158 -38.68 27.94 45.86
N VAL A 159 -38.50 26.86 46.63
CA VAL A 159 -39.66 26.39 47.42
C VAL A 159 -39.82 27.40 48.55
N PRO A 160 -40.83 28.28 48.55
CA PRO A 160 -41.10 29.13 49.71
C PRO A 160 -41.30 28.20 50.91
N PRO A 161 -40.85 28.57 52.12
CA PRO A 161 -41.09 27.77 53.31
C PRO A 161 -42.58 27.45 53.37
N THR A 162 -42.92 26.15 53.39
CA THR A 162 -44.28 25.69 53.62
C THR A 162 -44.83 26.47 54.82
N PRO A 163 -45.95 27.19 54.70
CA PRO A 163 -46.54 27.90 55.83
C PRO A 163 -46.63 26.92 57.00
N PRO A 164 -46.20 27.30 58.22
CA PRO A 164 -46.25 26.39 59.35
C PRO A 164 -47.67 25.85 59.46
N GLY A 165 -47.80 24.53 59.31
CA GLY A 165 -49.08 23.85 59.36
C GLY A 165 -49.85 24.32 60.59
N ASN A 166 -51.11 24.67 60.36
CA ASN A 166 -52.09 25.13 61.33
C ASN A 166 -51.82 24.53 62.72
N ARG A 167 -51.18 25.31 63.61
CA ARG A 167 -51.04 24.90 65.01
C ARG A 167 -52.46 24.76 65.52
N GLN A 168 -52.86 23.54 65.87
CA GLN A 168 -54.08 23.31 66.63
C GLN A 168 -54.08 24.29 67.80
N PRO A 169 -55.19 25.01 68.07
CA PRO A 169 -55.25 25.90 69.23
C PRO A 169 -54.93 25.06 70.47
N GLU A 170 -53.91 25.49 71.23
CA GLU A 170 -53.56 24.83 72.49
C GLU A 170 -54.81 24.76 73.36
N THR A 171 -55.15 23.56 73.83
CA THR A 171 -56.26 23.37 74.75
C THR A 171 -55.90 23.99 76.12
N ALA A 172 -56.92 24.28 76.94
CA ALA A 172 -56.68 24.80 78.27
C ALA A 172 -55.83 23.83 79.13
N GLU A 173 -55.95 22.51 78.92
CA GLU A 173 -55.08 21.52 79.54
C GLU A 173 -53.62 21.65 79.09
N ASP A 174 -53.35 21.87 77.80
CA ASP A 174 -51.98 22.02 77.28
C ASP A 174 -51.27 23.25 77.86
N ILE A 175 -52.01 24.35 78.02
CA ILE A 175 -51.51 25.59 78.64
C ILE A 175 -51.20 25.33 80.12
N LYS A 176 -52.11 24.67 80.85
CA LYS A 176 -51.93 24.34 82.27
C LYS A 176 -50.72 23.44 82.49
N ASN A 177 -50.56 22.40 81.68
CA ASN A 177 -49.44 21.46 81.79
C ASN A 177 -48.09 22.13 81.48
N ARG A 178 -48.07 23.08 80.54
CA ARG A 178 -46.88 23.90 80.27
C ARG A 178 -46.50 24.77 81.46
N TYR A 179 -47.49 25.41 82.11
CA TYR A 179 -47.25 26.24 83.29
C TYR A 179 -46.75 25.41 84.48
N LEU A 180 -47.35 24.25 84.73
CA LEU A 180 -46.90 23.34 85.79
C LEU A 180 -45.47 22.84 85.53
N LYS A 181 -45.16 22.45 84.29
CA LYS A 181 -43.81 22.05 83.89
C LYS A 181 -42.79 23.18 84.01
N LYS A 182 -43.14 24.43 83.64
CA LYS A 182 -42.27 25.61 83.84
C LYS A 182 -42.10 25.99 85.31
N ALA A 183 -43.12 25.75 86.13
CA ALA A 183 -43.06 25.95 87.58
C ALA A 183 -42.31 24.83 88.31
N GLY A 184 -41.76 23.84 87.59
CA GLY A 184 -41.06 22.70 88.20
C GLY A 184 -41.98 21.74 88.95
N ILE A 185 -43.29 21.85 88.75
CA ILE A 185 -44.29 20.99 89.36
C ILE A 185 -44.54 19.83 88.39
N GLN A 186 -44.08 18.63 88.75
CA GLN A 186 -44.41 17.42 88.00
C GLN A 186 -45.92 17.16 88.12
N VAL A 187 -46.57 17.00 86.96
CA VAL A 187 -47.95 16.52 86.81
C VAL A 187 -47.93 15.00 86.81
#